data_AF-A0A956Y4C2-F1
#
_entry.id   AF-A0A956Y4C2-F1
#
_cell.length_a   1.000
_cell.length_b   1.000
_cell.length_c   1.000
_cell.angle_alpha   90.00
_cell.angle_beta   90.00
_cell.angle_gamma   90.00
#
_symmetry.space_group_name_H-M   'P 1'
#
loop_
_entity.id
_entity.type
_entity.pdbx_description
1 polymer ?
#
loop_
_entity_poly.entity_id
_entity_poly.type
_entity_poly.pdbx_seq_one_letter_code
_entity_poly.pdbx_strand_id
1 'polypeptide(L)'
;MTSHDVVARVRRLLRQATGSKKVGHAGTLDPLATGVLIVCLQQATRLSDYVMHGTKQYRAQITLGITTETYDAEGDMTSQVDASHITLADIQTALPQFIGDIDQLPPMY
;
A
#
# COMPACT_ATOMS: atom_id res chain seq x y z
N MET A 1 10.68 -3.52 -5.89
CA MET A 1 10.63 -4.82 -5.18
C MET A 1 9.20 -5.00 -4.72
N THR A 2 8.54 -6.07 -5.11
CA THR A 2 7.14 -6.32 -4.75
C THR A 2 7.03 -7.00 -3.39
N SER A 3 5.82 -6.99 -2.81
CA SER A 3 5.50 -7.82 -1.64
C SER A 3 5.75 -9.31 -1.91
N HIS A 4 5.52 -9.78 -3.14
CA HIS A 4 5.80 -11.15 -3.55
C HIS A 4 7.30 -11.46 -3.56
N ASP A 5 8.15 -10.52 -3.99
CA ASP A 5 9.60 -10.68 -3.96
C ASP A 5 10.11 -10.91 -2.52
N VAL A 6 9.54 -10.18 -1.55
CA VAL A 6 9.84 -10.36 -0.13
C VAL A 6 9.45 -11.77 0.33
N VAL A 7 8.24 -12.22 0.00
CA VAL A 7 7.79 -13.60 0.30
C VAL A 7 8.71 -14.63 -0.33
N ALA A 8 9.10 -14.45 -1.60
CA ALA A 8 10.00 -15.37 -2.29
C ALA A 8 11.37 -15.45 -1.60
N ARG A 9 11.91 -14.30 -1.18
CA ARG A 9 13.17 -14.23 -0.42
C ARG A 9 13.07 -14.94 0.93
N VAL A 10 12.01 -14.66 1.71
CA VAL A 10 11.79 -15.30 3.02
C VAL A 10 11.58 -16.81 2.87
N ARG A 11 10.80 -17.25 1.88
CA ARG A 11 10.58 -18.66 1.57
C ARG A 11 11.88 -19.39 1.25
N ARG A 12 12.79 -18.77 0.50
CA ARG A 12 14.11 -19.34 0.20
C ARG A 12 14.92 -19.58 1.49
N LEU A 13 14.97 -18.58 2.36
CA LEU A 13 15.68 -18.67 3.65
C LEU A 13 15.06 -19.74 4.56
N LEU A 14 13.73 -19.76 4.68
CA LEU A 14 13.02 -20.75 5.50
C LEU A 14 13.26 -22.19 5.01
N ARG A 15 13.26 -22.38 3.69
CA ARG A 15 13.53 -23.69 3.08
C ARG A 15 14.94 -24.17 3.40
N GLN A 16 15.93 -23.28 3.36
CA GLN A 16 17.32 -23.61 3.69
C GLN A 16 17.48 -23.98 5.18
N ALA A 17 16.77 -23.28 6.07
CA ALA A 17 16.88 -23.49 7.51
C ALA A 17 16.07 -24.70 8.04
N THR A 18 14.91 -25.00 7.42
CA THR A 18 13.92 -25.93 8.01
C THR A 18 13.35 -26.96 7.03
N GLY A 19 13.73 -26.90 5.75
CA GLY A 19 13.12 -27.72 4.68
C GLY A 19 11.71 -27.30 4.27
N SER A 20 11.07 -26.37 4.98
CA SER A 20 9.69 -26.00 4.73
C SER A 20 9.51 -24.86 3.71
N LYS A 21 8.34 -24.82 3.05
CA LYS A 21 8.07 -23.97 1.88
C LYS A 21 6.89 -23.01 2.03
N LYS A 22 6.06 -23.17 3.06
CA LYS A 22 4.83 -22.40 3.22
C LYS A 22 5.10 -21.03 3.85
N VAL A 23 4.99 -19.99 3.05
CA VAL A 23 5.14 -18.57 3.43
C VAL A 23 4.09 -17.77 2.65
N GLY A 24 3.47 -16.79 3.30
CA GLY A 24 2.59 -15.81 2.67
C GLY A 24 2.74 -14.45 3.35
N HIS A 25 2.07 -13.43 2.84
CA HIS A 25 1.97 -12.13 3.50
C HIS A 25 0.52 -11.80 3.82
N ALA A 26 0.30 -10.91 4.78
CA ALA A 26 -1.01 -10.45 5.21
C ALA A 26 -1.14 -8.95 4.92
N GLY A 27 -1.19 -8.62 3.63
CA GLY A 27 -1.33 -7.26 3.11
C GLY A 27 -0.29 -6.96 2.07
N THR A 28 -0.73 -6.48 0.90
CA THR A 28 0.19 -6.04 -0.16
C THR A 28 0.61 -4.61 0.14
N LEU A 29 1.90 -4.33 -0.01
CA LEU A 29 2.43 -2.99 -0.21
C LEU A 29 2.82 -2.84 -1.69
N ASP A 30 2.46 -1.70 -2.26
CA ASP A 30 2.84 -1.32 -3.61
C ASP A 30 4.37 -1.21 -3.74
N PRO A 31 4.95 -1.43 -4.93
CA PRO A 31 6.39 -1.40 -5.12
C PRO A 31 7.06 -0.09 -4.74
N LEU A 32 6.38 1.04 -4.94
CA LEU A 32 6.82 2.38 -4.53
C LEU A 32 6.80 2.58 -3.00
N ALA A 33 5.90 1.88 -2.31
CA ALA A 33 5.70 2.06 -0.89
C ALA A 33 6.82 1.41 -0.06
N THR A 34 7.03 1.96 1.13
CA THR A 34 7.87 1.33 2.16
C THR A 34 7.08 1.23 3.45
N GLY A 35 7.40 0.24 4.28
CA GLY A 35 6.71 0.07 5.55
C GLY A 35 6.74 -1.35 6.07
N VAL A 36 5.76 -1.65 6.91
CA VAL A 36 5.61 -2.95 7.57
C VAL A 36 4.89 -3.92 6.63
N LEU A 37 5.57 -5.00 6.24
CA LEU A 37 4.97 -6.12 5.53
C LEU A 37 4.89 -7.33 6.48
N ILE A 38 3.68 -7.74 6.84
CA ILE A 38 3.48 -8.88 7.73
C ILE A 38 3.65 -10.17 6.93
N VAL A 39 4.65 -10.96 7.29
CA VAL A 39 4.95 -12.25 6.65
C VAL A 39 4.56 -13.39 7.58
N CYS A 40 3.66 -14.25 7.11
CA CYS A 40 3.17 -15.40 7.85
C CYS A 40 3.92 -16.66 7.42
N LEU A 41 4.36 -17.48 8.38
CA LEU A 41 5.09 -18.71 8.14
C LEU A 41 4.25 -19.94 8.52
N GLN A 42 4.27 -20.98 7.70
CA GLN A 42 3.69 -22.30 8.04
C GLN A 42 2.21 -22.23 8.44
N GLN A 43 1.89 -22.65 9.67
CA GLN A 43 0.53 -22.66 10.20
C GLN A 43 0.00 -21.23 10.41
N ALA A 44 0.88 -20.25 10.67
CA ALA A 44 0.47 -18.86 10.85
C ALA A 44 -0.12 -18.25 9.57
N THR A 45 0.12 -18.82 8.38
CA THR A 45 -0.57 -18.36 7.17
C THR A 45 -2.08 -18.55 7.23
N ARG A 46 -2.60 -19.36 8.16
CA ARG A 46 -4.05 -19.50 8.39
C ARG A 46 -4.65 -18.28 9.11
N LEU A 47 -3.81 -17.42 9.66
CA LEU A 47 -4.21 -16.19 10.37
C LEU A 47 -4.11 -14.94 9.48
N SER A 48 -3.73 -15.08 8.20
CA SER A 48 -3.55 -13.94 7.29
C SER A 48 -4.79 -13.06 7.24
N ASP A 49 -5.96 -13.69 7.12
CA ASP A 49 -7.22 -12.99 6.95
C ASP A 49 -7.55 -12.19 8.21
N TYR A 50 -7.33 -12.75 9.41
CA TYR A 50 -7.55 -12.02 10.65
C TYR A 50 -6.67 -10.77 10.75
N VAL A 51 -5.38 -10.92 10.44
CA VAL A 51 -4.43 -9.79 10.42
C VAL A 51 -4.82 -8.76 9.37
N MET A 52 -5.37 -9.22 8.25
CA MET A 52 -5.82 -8.35 7.16
C MET A 52 -6.98 -7.44 7.52
N HIS A 53 -7.76 -7.74 8.55
CA HIS A 53 -8.84 -6.86 9.01
C HIS A 53 -8.38 -5.82 10.05
N GLY A 54 -7.11 -5.86 10.48
CA GLY A 54 -6.58 -4.88 11.44
C GLY A 54 -6.53 -3.45 10.89
N THR A 55 -6.43 -2.46 11.75
CA THR A 55 -6.20 -1.06 11.35
C THR A 55 -4.80 -0.89 10.77
N LYS A 56 -4.65 -0.03 9.77
CA LYS A 56 -3.37 0.36 9.19
C LYS A 56 -3.23 1.87 9.24
N GLN A 57 -2.00 2.32 9.36
CA GLN A 57 -1.66 3.73 9.36
C GLN A 57 -0.62 3.96 8.27
N TYR A 58 -0.88 4.97 7.45
CA TYR A 58 -0.02 5.35 6.33
C TYR A 58 0.47 6.78 6.52
N ARG A 59 1.66 7.04 6.01
CA ARG A 59 2.18 8.38 5.80
C ARG A 59 2.44 8.53 4.31
N ALA A 60 1.75 9.48 3.68
CA ALA A 60 1.87 9.77 2.27
C ALA A 60 2.33 11.21 2.04
N GLN A 61 2.93 11.44 0.88
CA GLN A 61 3.17 12.77 0.33
C GLN A 61 2.43 12.84 -1.01
N ILE A 62 1.65 13.88 -1.20
CA ILE A 62 0.82 14.08 -2.39
C ILE A 62 1.31 15.32 -3.10
N THR A 63 1.50 15.22 -4.42
CA THR A 63 1.77 16.37 -5.29
C THR A 63 0.47 16.80 -5.94
N LEU A 64 0.00 18.01 -5.62
CA LEU A 64 -1.24 18.55 -6.19
C LEU A 64 -1.02 19.06 -7.62
N GLY A 65 -2.08 19.01 -8.42
CA GLY A 65 -2.07 19.49 -9.81
C GLY A 65 -1.53 18.48 -10.84
N ILE A 66 -1.22 17.26 -10.43
CA ILE A 66 -0.76 16.18 -11.33
C ILE A 66 -1.70 14.98 -11.18
N THR A 67 -2.09 14.40 -12.31
CA THR A 67 -2.75 13.08 -12.35
C THR A 67 -1.89 12.11 -13.15
N THR A 68 -1.75 10.89 -12.65
CA THR A 68 -1.04 9.79 -13.32
C THR A 68 -2.00 8.63 -13.59
N GLU A 69 -1.62 7.70 -14.47
CA GLU A 69 -2.45 6.52 -14.79
C GLU A 69 -2.69 5.61 -13.57
N THR A 70 -1.69 5.46 -12.70
CA THR A 70 -1.69 4.56 -11.54
C THR A 70 -2.04 5.27 -10.22
N TYR A 71 -2.29 6.58 -10.25
CA TYR A 71 -2.51 7.43 -9.07
C TYR A 71 -1.36 7.48 -8.07
N ASP A 72 -0.16 7.08 -8.49
CA ASP A 72 1.08 7.25 -7.75
C ASP A 72 2.19 7.85 -8.64
N ALA A 73 3.42 7.89 -8.13
CA ALA A 73 4.56 8.47 -8.83
C ALA A 73 5.22 7.51 -9.86
N GLU A 74 4.78 6.25 -9.96
CA GLU A 74 5.32 5.29 -10.94
C GLU A 74 4.61 5.36 -12.29
N GLY A 75 3.35 5.83 -12.32
CA GLY A 75 2.55 5.92 -13.55
C GLY A 75 2.89 7.13 -14.43
N ASP A 76 2.60 6.99 -15.72
CA ASP A 76 2.72 8.08 -16.68
C ASP A 76 1.72 9.20 -16.38
N MET A 77 2.14 10.45 -16.57
CA MET A 77 1.30 11.63 -16.32
C MET A 77 0.22 11.77 -17.38
N THR A 78 -1.03 11.80 -16.96
CA THR A 78 -2.21 11.96 -17.83
C THR A 78 -2.71 13.39 -17.89
N SER A 79 -2.48 14.18 -16.84
CA SER A 79 -2.80 15.61 -16.83
C SER A 79 -1.96 16.39 -15.83
N GLN A 80 -1.81 17.68 -16.12
CA GLN A 80 -1.18 18.65 -15.25
C GLN A 80 -1.96 19.97 -15.28
N VAL A 81 -2.25 20.51 -14.10
CA VAL A 81 -2.94 21.78 -13.89
C VAL A 81 -2.19 22.61 -12.85
N ASP A 82 -2.30 23.93 -12.93
CA ASP A 82 -1.70 24.81 -11.93
C ASP A 82 -2.42 24.66 -10.58
N ALA A 83 -1.67 24.24 -9.57
CA ALA A 83 -2.13 24.10 -8.19
C ALA A 83 -1.54 25.15 -7.24
N SER A 84 -0.80 26.14 -7.77
CA SER A 84 -0.11 27.16 -6.96
C SER A 84 -1.05 28.03 -6.11
N HIS A 85 -2.32 28.13 -6.50
CA HIS A 85 -3.35 28.86 -5.78
C HIS A 85 -3.93 28.09 -4.58
N ILE A 86 -3.68 26.78 -4.44
CA ILE A 86 -4.22 25.97 -3.37
C ILE A 86 -3.49 26.27 -2.06
N THR A 87 -4.25 26.63 -1.03
CA THR A 87 -3.72 26.93 0.30
C THR A 87 -3.89 25.77 1.27
N LEU A 88 -3.18 25.82 2.40
CA LEU A 88 -3.37 24.86 3.49
C LEU A 88 -4.81 24.91 4.04
N ALA A 89 -5.44 26.09 4.06
CA ALA A 89 -6.80 26.25 4.55
C ALA A 89 -7.81 25.53 3.63
N ASP A 90 -7.58 25.54 2.31
CA ASP A 90 -8.40 24.81 1.34
C ASP A 90 -8.32 23.30 1.59
N ILE A 91 -7.10 22.79 1.82
CA ILE A 91 -6.88 21.37 2.15
C ILE A 91 -7.58 21.00 3.47
N GLN A 92 -7.41 21.80 4.51
CA GLN A 92 -8.05 21.58 5.81
C GLN A 92 -9.58 21.60 5.72
N THR A 93 -10.14 22.40 4.82
CA THR A 93 -11.58 22.47 4.57
C THR A 93 -12.08 21.26 3.77
N ALA A 94 -11.26 20.70 2.89
CA ALA A 94 -11.61 19.53 2.08
C ALA A 94 -11.44 18.19 2.82
N LEU A 95 -10.50 18.08 3.76
CA LEU A 95 -10.19 16.83 4.49
C LEU A 95 -11.37 16.16 5.22
N PRO A 96 -12.32 16.88 5.86
CA PRO A 96 -13.40 16.26 6.62
C PRO A 96 -14.25 15.25 5.84
N GLN A 97 -14.38 15.41 4.52
CA GLN A 97 -15.14 14.47 3.68
C GLN A 97 -14.48 13.08 3.55
N PHE A 98 -13.21 12.96 3.92
CA PHE A 98 -12.43 11.72 3.88
C PHE A 98 -12.22 11.09 5.27
N ILE A 99 -12.89 11.60 6.30
CA ILE A 99 -12.76 11.12 7.69
C ILE A 99 -14.03 10.36 8.07
N GLY A 100 -13.87 9.11 8.50
CA GLY A 100 -14.96 8.21 8.88
C GLY A 100 -15.22 7.16 7.81
N ASP A 101 -16.45 6.64 7.78
CA ASP A 101 -16.87 5.66 6.78
C ASP A 101 -17.17 6.36 5.46
N ILE A 102 -16.49 5.94 4.39
CA ILE A 102 -16.62 6.50 3.05
C ILE A 102 -16.72 5.38 2.02
N ASP A 103 -17.44 5.64 0.93
CA ASP A 103 -17.39 4.79 -0.26
C ASP A 103 -16.21 5.23 -1.13
N GLN A 104 -15.30 4.29 -1.40
CA GLN A 104 -14.14 4.52 -2.26
C GLN A 104 -14.22 3.60 -3.47
N LEU A 105 -14.11 4.18 -4.67
CA LEU A 105 -13.86 3.42 -5.88
C LEU A 105 -12.37 3.00 -5.89
N PRO A 106 -12.04 1.71 -5.93
CA PRO A 106 -10.65 1.26 -6.01
C PRO A 106 -9.97 1.76 -7.30
N PRO A 107 -8.66 2.03 -7.26
CA PRO A 107 -7.88 2.27 -8.48
C PRO A 107 -7.93 1.05 -9.41
N MET A 108 -7.69 1.27 -10.71
CA MET A 108 -7.69 0.17 -11.68
C MET A 108 -6.42 -0.71 -11.64
N TYR A 109 -5.36 -0.22 -11.00
CA TYR A 109 -4.03 -0.85 -10.96
C TYR A 109 -3.74 -1.46 -9.58
#